data_AF-A0A4R7BB93-F1
#
_entry.id   AF-A0A4R7BB93-F1
#
_cell.length_a   1.000
_cell.length_b   1.000
_cell.length_c   1.000
_cell.angle_alpha   90.00
_cell.angle_beta   90.00
_cell.angle_gamma   90.00
#
_symmetry.space_group_name_H-M   'P 1'
#
loop_
_entity.id
_entity.type
_entity.pdbx_description
1 polymer ?
#
loop_
_entity_poly.entity_id
_entity_poly.type
_entity_poly.pdbx_seq_one_letter_code
_entity_poly.pdbx_strand_id
1 'polypeptide(L)'
;MIPIIVIETEVEASNDASFIERLRAALVREKGMHAAMRAAYDGRGDVLREYWQRIQGMDKEIVQLKHQVTILRDGNEMQAELLRFQDQVDELGRRNTDLAARAEQADQLEAQLEAADRRIDELEAALAIAQLPAESRDNVINLVRRAA
;
A
#
# COMPACT_ATOMS: atom_id res chain seq x y z
N MET A 1 20.10 -51.84 -68.10
CA MET A 1 20.50 -53.24 -67.85
C MET A 1 21.57 -53.19 -66.78
N ILE A 2 21.17 -53.33 -65.51
CA ILE A 2 22.04 -53.11 -64.34
C ILE A 2 22.43 -54.50 -63.82
N PRO A 3 23.72 -54.83 -63.67
CA PRO A 3 24.13 -56.15 -63.22
C PRO A 3 23.78 -56.32 -61.74
N ILE A 4 23.06 -57.39 -61.44
CA ILE A 4 22.79 -57.87 -60.09
C ILE A 4 24.09 -58.48 -59.59
N ILE A 5 24.72 -57.86 -58.58
CA ILE A 5 25.86 -58.44 -57.89
C ILE A 5 25.31 -59.51 -56.96
N VAL A 6 25.43 -60.77 -57.38
CA VAL A 6 25.20 -61.93 -56.51
C VAL A 6 26.41 -62.03 -55.61
N ILE A 7 26.25 -61.70 -54.33
CA ILE A 7 27.25 -62.01 -53.30
C ILE A 7 27.07 -63.50 -53.00
N GLU A 8 27.79 -64.35 -53.73
CA GLU A 8 27.97 -65.75 -53.37
C GLU A 8 28.83 -65.80 -52.11
N THR A 9 28.20 -66.04 -50.96
CA THR A 9 28.94 -66.44 -49.75
C THR A 9 29.19 -67.94 -49.85
N GLU A 10 30.44 -68.31 -50.14
CA GLU A 10 30.98 -69.66 -49.88
C GLU A 10 30.62 -70.07 -48.45
N VAL A 11 29.69 -71.02 -48.31
CA VAL A 11 29.38 -71.66 -47.04
C VAL A 11 30.39 -72.79 -46.86
N GLU A 12 31.58 -72.44 -46.36
CA GLU A 12 32.43 -73.41 -45.70
C GLU A 12 31.70 -73.94 -44.46
N ALA A 13 31.48 -75.25 -44.40
CA ALA A 13 30.90 -75.98 -43.28
C ALA A 13 31.86 -76.00 -42.06
N SER A 14 32.24 -74.83 -41.57
CA SER A 14 33.04 -74.63 -40.37
C SER A 14 32.11 -74.25 -39.21
N ASN A 15 31.64 -75.28 -38.51
CA ASN A 15 30.97 -75.22 -37.20
C ASN A 15 29.71 -74.32 -37.11
N ASP A 16 28.58 -74.81 -37.65
CA ASP A 16 27.23 -74.21 -37.52
C ASP A 16 26.87 -73.82 -36.07
N ALA A 17 27.33 -74.61 -35.09
CA ALA A 17 27.13 -74.30 -33.67
C ALA A 17 27.80 -72.97 -33.26
N SER A 18 28.99 -72.68 -33.78
CA SER A 18 29.74 -71.45 -33.47
C SER A 18 29.12 -70.21 -34.11
N PHE A 19 28.49 -70.36 -35.27
CA PHE A 19 27.76 -69.29 -35.93
C PHE A 19 26.44 -68.98 -35.21
N ILE A 20 25.69 -70.02 -34.84
CA ILE A 20 24.46 -69.88 -34.05
C ILE A 20 24.75 -69.27 -32.67
N GLU A 21 25.83 -69.68 -32.00
CA GLU A 21 26.24 -69.08 -30.71
C GLU A 21 26.61 -67.60 -30.85
N ARG A 22 27.33 -67.20 -31.91
CA ARG A 22 27.64 -65.80 -32.19
C ARG A 22 26.38 -64.97 -32.44
N LEU A 23 25.42 -65.50 -33.18
CA LEU A 23 24.12 -64.83 -33.39
C LEU A 23 23.31 -64.72 -32.10
N ARG A 24 23.29 -65.76 -31.25
CA ARG A 24 22.64 -65.69 -29.93
C ARG A 24 23.30 -64.67 -29.01
N ALA A 25 24.64 -64.63 -28.98
CA ALA A 25 25.39 -63.66 -28.20
C ALA A 25 25.14 -62.23 -28.69
N ALA A 26 25.09 -62.02 -30.02
CA ALA A 26 24.74 -60.73 -30.62
C ALA A 26 23.31 -60.30 -30.26
N LEU A 27 22.33 -61.21 -30.33
CA LEU A 27 20.95 -60.92 -29.97
C LEU A 27 20.78 -60.57 -28.48
N VAL A 28 21.47 -61.27 -27.59
CA VAL A 28 21.48 -60.96 -26.15
C VAL A 28 22.09 -59.57 -25.91
N ARG A 29 23.19 -59.26 -26.59
CA ARG A 29 23.85 -57.95 -26.51
C ARG A 29 22.92 -56.83 -27.00
N GLU A 30 22.26 -57.03 -28.14
CA GLU A 30 21.34 -56.05 -28.71
C GLU A 30 20.13 -55.81 -27.77
N LYS A 31 19.53 -56.89 -27.24
CA LYS A 31 18.45 -56.79 -26.24
C LYS A 31 18.89 -56.05 -24.98
N GLY A 32 20.11 -56.31 -24.50
CA GLY A 32 20.70 -55.58 -23.37
C GLY A 32 20.89 -54.09 -23.66
N MET A 33 21.36 -53.75 -24.87
CA MET A 33 21.50 -52.36 -25.31
C MET A 33 20.14 -51.65 -25.42
N HIS A 34 19.13 -52.30 -26.01
CA HIS A 34 17.76 -51.75 -26.10
C HIS A 34 17.14 -51.53 -24.71
N ALA A 35 17.33 -52.48 -23.78
CA ALA A 35 16.86 -52.34 -22.40
C ALA A 35 17.56 -51.18 -21.67
N ALA A 36 18.89 -51.04 -21.81
CA ALA A 36 19.65 -49.93 -21.24
C ALA A 36 19.24 -48.59 -21.84
N MET A 37 19.00 -48.54 -23.16
CA MET A 37 18.55 -47.32 -23.85
C MET A 37 17.16 -46.91 -23.38
N ARG A 38 16.22 -47.85 -23.24
CA ARG A 38 14.88 -47.58 -22.68
C ARG A 38 14.96 -47.06 -21.24
N ALA A 39 15.74 -47.70 -20.38
CA ALA A 39 15.94 -47.23 -18.99
C ALA A 39 16.52 -45.80 -18.94
N ALA A 40 17.43 -45.46 -19.85
CA ALA A 40 18.00 -44.11 -19.96
C ALA A 40 17.01 -43.06 -20.52
N TYR A 41 16.03 -43.48 -21.33
CA TYR A 41 14.94 -42.60 -21.77
C TYR A 41 13.92 -42.38 -20.66
N ASP A 42 13.52 -43.43 -19.96
CA ASP A 42 12.57 -43.36 -18.86
C ASP A 42 13.13 -42.49 -17.72
N GLY A 43 14.40 -42.69 -17.34
CA GLY A 43 15.07 -41.85 -16.33
C GLY A 43 15.17 -40.38 -16.74
N ARG A 44 15.33 -40.07 -18.03
CA ARG A 44 15.25 -38.67 -18.52
C ARG A 44 13.83 -38.11 -18.44
N GLY A 45 12.82 -38.94 -18.70
CA GLY A 45 11.41 -38.58 -18.52
C GLY A 45 11.05 -38.25 -17.08
N ASP A 46 11.60 -39.01 -16.13
CA ASP A 46 11.40 -38.77 -14.69
C ASP A 46 12.04 -37.46 -14.23
N VAL A 47 13.28 -37.20 -14.63
CA VAL A 47 13.97 -35.93 -14.33
C VAL A 47 13.21 -34.73 -14.89
N LEU A 48 12.72 -34.80 -16.13
CA LEU A 48 11.91 -33.73 -16.72
C LEU A 48 10.60 -33.51 -15.97
N ARG A 49 9.98 -34.59 -15.47
CA ARG A 49 8.76 -34.52 -14.67
C ARG A 49 9.00 -33.85 -13.32
N GLU A 50 10.11 -34.17 -12.66
CA GLU A 50 10.51 -33.52 -11.40
C GLU A 50 10.74 -32.01 -11.59
N TYR A 51 11.48 -31.62 -12.64
CA TYR A 51 11.68 -30.21 -12.95
C TYR A 51 10.36 -29.49 -13.25
N TRP A 52 9.47 -30.12 -14.02
CA TRP A 52 8.17 -29.55 -14.31
C TRP A 52 7.32 -29.34 -13.05
N GLN A 53 7.27 -30.33 -12.16
CA GLN A 53 6.57 -30.21 -10.88
C GLN A 53 7.15 -29.09 -10.00
N ARG A 54 8.48 -28.97 -9.97
CA ARG A 54 9.15 -27.90 -9.23
C ARG A 54 8.82 -26.51 -9.80
N ILE A 55 8.81 -26.36 -11.12
CA ILE A 55 8.42 -25.10 -11.80
C ILE A 55 6.97 -24.74 -11.43
N GLN A 56 6.05 -25.70 -11.51
CA GLN A 56 4.66 -25.46 -11.12
C GLN A 56 4.51 -25.09 -9.63
N GLY A 57 5.34 -25.65 -8.76
CA GLY A 57 5.40 -25.26 -7.36
C GLY A 57 5.84 -23.80 -7.19
N MET A 58 6.94 -23.42 -7.85
CA MET A 58 7.46 -22.06 -7.81
C MET A 58 6.49 -21.04 -8.41
N ASP A 59 5.77 -21.37 -9.49
CA ASP A 59 4.78 -20.48 -10.07
C ASP A 59 3.64 -20.15 -9.10
N LYS A 60 3.18 -21.14 -8.33
CA LYS A 60 2.16 -20.93 -7.28
C LYS A 60 2.69 -20.02 -6.18
N GLU A 61 3.93 -20.23 -5.74
CA GLU A 61 4.58 -19.41 -4.72
C GLU A 61 4.77 -17.96 -5.20
N ILE A 62 5.19 -17.75 -6.45
CA ILE A 62 5.31 -16.42 -7.06
C ILE A 62 3.96 -15.70 -7.06
N VAL A 63 2.87 -16.38 -7.43
CA VAL A 63 1.52 -15.78 -7.41
C VAL A 63 1.11 -15.39 -5.99
N GLN A 64 1.35 -16.25 -5.01
CA GLN A 64 1.05 -15.96 -3.59
C GLN A 64 1.87 -14.78 -3.06
N LEU A 65 3.18 -14.75 -3.32
CA LEU A 65 4.06 -13.67 -2.90
C LEU A 65 3.69 -12.35 -3.56
N LYS A 66 3.36 -12.35 -4.86
CA LYS A 66 2.86 -11.15 -5.54
C LYS A 66 1.61 -10.59 -4.86
N HIS A 67 0.67 -11.47 -4.50
CA HIS A 67 -0.54 -11.04 -3.80
C HIS A 67 -0.24 -10.45 -2.41
N GLN A 68 0.64 -11.08 -1.63
CA GLN A 68 1.07 -10.55 -0.33
C GLN A 68 1.74 -9.18 -0.46
N VAL A 69 2.60 -9.00 -1.47
CA VAL A 69 3.26 -7.71 -1.73
C VAL A 69 2.24 -6.62 -2.05
N THR A 70 1.21 -6.93 -2.84
CA THR A 70 0.11 -5.98 -3.11
C THR A 70 -0.60 -5.58 -1.82
N ILE A 71 -1.01 -6.53 -0.98
CA ILE A 71 -1.68 -6.24 0.28
C ILE A 71 -0.82 -5.35 1.19
N LEU A 72 0.48 -5.68 1.32
CA LEU A 72 1.39 -4.90 2.15
C LEU A 72 1.60 -3.48 1.60
N ARG A 73 1.66 -3.35 0.27
CA ARG A 73 1.77 -2.05 -0.38
C ARG A 73 0.54 -1.19 -0.11
N ASP A 74 -0.66 -1.74 -0.31
CA ASP A 74 -1.91 -1.02 -0.08
C ASP A 74 -2.05 -0.63 1.40
N GLY A 75 -1.62 -1.51 2.32
CA GLY A 75 -1.54 -1.21 3.74
C GLY A 75 -0.60 -0.05 4.07
N ASN A 76 0.58 -0.01 3.46
CA ASN A 76 1.55 1.08 3.64
C ASN A 76 1.04 2.41 3.06
N GLU A 77 0.37 2.37 1.91
CA GLU A 77 -0.25 3.55 1.30
C GLU A 77 -1.34 4.12 2.22
N MET A 78 -2.22 3.26 2.75
CA MET A 78 -3.25 3.65 3.72
C MET A 78 -2.64 4.22 5.02
N GLN A 79 -1.53 3.66 5.51
CA GLN A 79 -0.85 4.18 6.69
C GLN A 79 -0.25 5.57 6.44
N ALA A 80 0.28 5.84 5.24
CA ALA A 80 0.75 7.15 4.86
C ALA A 80 -0.39 8.18 4.77
N GLU A 81 -1.57 7.78 4.28
CA GLU A 81 -2.77 8.63 4.28
C GLU A 81 -3.26 8.95 5.69
N LEU A 82 -3.27 7.96 6.59
CA LEU A 82 -3.64 8.16 7.99
C LEU A 82 -2.75 9.19 8.68
N LEU A 83 -1.43 9.12 8.47
CA LEU A 83 -0.49 10.10 9.03
C LEU A 83 -0.76 11.52 8.49
N ARG A 84 -1.01 11.66 7.18
CA ARG A 84 -1.37 12.95 6.59
C ARG A 84 -2.67 13.52 7.15
N PHE A 85 -3.67 12.65 7.35
CA PHE A 85 -4.94 13.06 7.94
C PHE A 85 -4.77 13.49 9.39
N GLN A 86 -3.95 12.76 10.15
CA GLN A 86 -3.62 13.11 11.53
C GLN A 86 -2.93 14.48 11.63
N ASP A 87 -1.95 14.75 10.77
CA ASP A 87 -1.30 16.07 10.70
C ASP A 87 -2.30 17.21 10.39
N GLN A 88 -3.26 16.95 9.49
CA GLN A 88 -4.31 17.92 9.16
C GLN A 88 -5.25 18.18 10.35
N VAL A 89 -5.64 17.13 11.08
CA VAL A 89 -6.49 17.27 12.27
C VAL A 89 -5.76 18.07 13.35
N ASP A 90 -4.49 17.80 13.59
CA ASP A 90 -3.69 18.53 14.58
C ASP A 90 -3.54 20.01 14.21
N GLU A 91 -3.28 20.31 12.94
CA GLU A 91 -3.19 21.68 12.44
C GLU A 91 -4.53 22.43 12.55
N LEU A 92 -5.65 21.78 12.19
CA LEU A 92 -6.98 22.35 12.37
C LEU A 92 -7.30 22.57 13.86
N GLY A 93 -6.88 21.65 14.73
CA GLY A 93 -7.00 21.79 16.17
C GLY A 93 -6.28 23.03 16.69
N ARG A 94 -5.03 23.26 16.27
CA ARG A 94 -4.26 24.46 16.64
C ARG A 94 -4.95 25.74 16.17
N ARG A 95 -5.42 25.77 14.92
CA ARG A 95 -6.13 26.93 14.37
C ARG A 95 -7.44 27.21 15.10
N ASN A 96 -8.17 26.17 15.49
CA ASN A 96 -9.42 26.32 16.23
C ASN A 96 -9.15 26.97 17.59
N THR A 97 -8.13 26.51 18.31
CA THR A 97 -7.72 27.10 19.60
C THR A 97 -7.29 28.57 19.45
N ASP A 98 -6.52 28.91 18.41
CA ASP A 98 -6.12 30.30 18.14
C ASP A 98 -7.34 31.18 17.81
N LEU A 99 -8.26 30.68 16.97
CA LEU A 99 -9.49 31.40 16.66
C LEU A 99 -10.39 31.60 17.87
N ALA A 100 -10.49 30.59 18.76
CA ALA A 100 -11.25 30.71 20.00
C ALA A 100 -10.66 31.78 20.92
N ALA A 101 -9.33 31.82 21.07
CA ALA A 101 -8.66 32.87 21.85
C ALA A 101 -8.89 34.27 21.25
N ARG A 102 -8.85 34.40 19.93
CA ARG A 102 -9.15 35.68 19.24
C ARG A 102 -10.60 36.11 19.40
N ALA A 103 -11.54 35.17 19.38
CA ALA A 103 -12.96 35.45 19.61
C ALA A 103 -13.17 35.97 21.03
N GLU A 104 -12.60 35.32 22.04
CA GLU A 104 -12.66 35.79 23.44
C GLU A 104 -12.06 37.19 23.60
N GLN A 105 -10.93 37.46 22.94
CA GLN A 105 -10.34 38.80 22.95
C GLN A 105 -11.25 39.85 22.31
N ALA A 106 -11.94 39.51 21.22
CA ALA A 106 -12.88 40.41 20.57
C ALA A 106 -14.06 40.74 21.50
N ASP A 107 -14.64 39.74 22.17
CA ASP A 107 -15.74 39.93 23.12
C ASP A 107 -15.32 40.85 24.28
N GLN A 108 -14.09 40.69 24.79
CA GLN A 108 -13.55 41.56 25.83
C GLN A 108 -13.37 43.01 25.37
N LEU A 109 -12.91 43.21 24.13
CA LEU A 109 -12.76 44.55 23.55
C LEU A 109 -14.12 45.21 23.30
N GLU A 110 -15.11 44.45 22.85
CA GLU A 110 -16.49 44.94 22.66
C GLU A 110 -17.08 45.40 24.00
N ALA A 111 -16.94 44.60 25.07
CA ALA A 111 -17.38 45.00 26.40
C ALA A 111 -16.66 46.26 26.94
N GLN A 112 -15.37 46.43 26.61
CA GLN A 112 -14.63 47.65 26.99
C GLN A 112 -15.10 48.87 26.22
N LEU A 113 -15.42 48.73 24.93
CA LEU A 113 -15.99 49.81 24.12
C LEU A 113 -17.36 50.23 24.67
N GLU A 114 -18.26 49.29 24.95
CA GLU A 114 -19.56 49.60 25.54
C GLU A 114 -19.45 50.30 26.91
N ALA A 115 -18.44 49.95 27.71
CA ALA A 115 -18.19 50.62 28.98
C ALA A 115 -17.62 52.03 28.79
N ALA A 116 -16.76 52.22 27.79
CA ALA A 116 -16.22 53.53 27.44
C ALA A 116 -17.31 54.46 26.89
N ASP A 117 -18.16 53.97 26.00
CA ASP A 117 -19.28 54.73 25.42
C ASP A 117 -20.24 55.20 26.50
N ARG A 118 -20.63 54.30 27.42
CA ARG A 118 -21.45 54.69 28.59
C ARG A 118 -20.80 55.80 29.43
N ARG A 119 -19.49 55.73 29.63
CA ARG A 119 -18.76 56.74 30.38
C ARG A 119 -18.68 58.07 29.63
N ILE A 120 -18.59 58.05 28.30
CA ILE A 120 -18.67 59.25 27.47
C ILE A 120 -20.05 59.88 27.62
N ASP A 121 -21.12 59.11 27.48
CA ASP A 121 -22.49 59.59 27.64
C ASP A 121 -22.71 60.25 29.03
N GLU A 122 -22.22 59.60 30.09
CA GLU A 122 -22.27 60.16 31.46
C GLU A 122 -21.51 61.48 31.59
N LEU A 123 -20.31 61.58 31.00
CA LEU A 123 -19.49 62.79 31.03
C LEU A 123 -20.12 63.92 30.20
N GLU A 124 -20.67 63.61 29.03
CA GLU A 124 -21.39 64.57 28.20
C GLU A 124 -22.62 65.12 28.93
N ALA A 125 -23.40 64.26 29.59
CA ALA A 125 -24.52 64.67 30.43
C ALA A 125 -24.08 65.56 31.60
N ALA A 126 -23.01 65.20 32.31
CA ALA A 126 -22.46 65.99 33.41
C ALA A 126 -21.97 67.37 32.92
N LEU A 127 -21.32 67.42 31.76
CA LEU A 127 -20.87 68.67 31.15
C LEU A 127 -22.06 69.55 30.76
N ALA A 128 -23.11 68.99 30.16
CA ALA A 128 -24.32 69.72 29.82
C ALA A 128 -24.97 70.36 31.06
N ILE A 129 -25.05 69.62 32.17
CA ILE A 129 -25.53 70.13 33.46
C ILE A 129 -24.62 71.24 34.00
N ALA A 130 -23.30 71.09 33.89
CA ALA A 130 -22.33 72.08 34.37
C ALA A 130 -22.43 73.42 33.63
N GLN A 131 -22.82 73.40 32.35
CA GLN A 131 -23.02 74.58 31.50
C GLN A 131 -24.34 75.33 31.79
N LEU A 132 -25.27 74.75 32.56
CA LEU A 132 -26.51 75.43 32.94
C LEU A 132 -26.26 76.59 33.92
N PRO A 133 -27.12 77.63 33.93
CA PRO A 133 -27.14 78.64 34.99
C PRO A 133 -27.31 78.00 36.38
N ALA A 134 -26.72 78.61 37.40
CA ALA A 134 -26.62 78.03 38.76
C ALA A 134 -27.97 77.57 39.33
N GLU A 135 -29.03 78.37 39.17
CA GLU A 135 -30.38 78.04 39.64
C GLU A 135 -30.96 76.80 38.94
N SER A 136 -30.81 76.70 37.62
CA SER A 136 -31.27 75.54 36.84
C SER A 136 -30.46 74.29 37.16
N ARG A 137 -29.14 74.43 37.36
CA ARG A 137 -28.26 73.34 37.74
C ARG A 137 -28.62 72.76 39.12
N ASP A 138 -28.84 73.61 40.11
CA ASP A 138 -29.23 73.18 41.46
C ASP A 138 -30.61 72.50 41.46
N ASN A 139 -31.53 72.94 40.60
CA ASN A 139 -32.83 72.31 40.45
C ASN A 139 -32.72 70.89 39.84
N VAL A 140 -31.88 70.71 38.80
CA VAL A 140 -31.60 69.38 38.22
C VAL A 140 -30.91 68.45 39.22
N ILE A 141 -29.93 68.93 39.98
CA ILE A 141 -29.25 68.13 41.02
C ILE A 141 -30.24 67.67 42.09
N ASN A 142 -31.14 68.55 42.53
CA ASN A 142 -32.17 68.20 43.51
C ASN A 142 -33.19 67.21 42.94
N LEU A 143 -33.51 67.28 41.65
CA LEU A 143 -34.41 66.34 40.98
C LEU A 143 -33.77 64.94 40.91
N VAL A 144 -32.51 64.85 40.47
CA VAL A 144 -31.76 63.58 40.38
C VAL A 144 -31.60 62.95 41.76
N ARG A 145 -31.25 63.71 42.80
CA ARG A 145 -31.14 63.20 44.19
C ARG A 145 -32.44 62.65 44.76
N ARG A 146 -33.60 63.11 44.28
CA ARG A 146 -34.91 62.61 44.71
C ARG A 146 -35.37 61.40 43.89
N ALA A 147 -34.78 61.18 42.72
CA ALA A 147 -35.10 60.10 41.80
C ALA A 147 -34.19 58.86 41.97
N ALA A 148 -32.99 59.05 42.51
CA ALA A 148 -32.08 57.99 42.96
C ALA A 148 -32.50 57.45 44.34
#